data_AF-A0A4S9UPC2-F1
#
_entry.id   AF-A0A4S9UPC2-F1
#
_cell.length_a   1.000
_cell.length_b   1.000
_cell.length_c   1.000
_cell.angle_alpha   90.00
_cell.angle_beta   90.00
_cell.angle_gamma   90.00
#
_symmetry.space_group_name_H-M   'P 1'
#
loop_
_entity.id
_entity.type
_entity.pdbx_description
1 polymer ?
#
loop_
_entity_poly.entity_id
_entity_poly.type
_entity_poly.pdbx_seq_one_letter_code
_entity_poly.pdbx_strand_id
1 'polypeptide(L)' 'MLIFVPHSELAREKMWSRIHLIPMLQAEEDRDQVRRHLADKARERELLGAETKVYHSDRFVRPTFAVTPNEVTK' A
#
# COMPACT_ATOMS: atom_id res chain seq x y z
N MET A 1 -44.52 -15.67 1.45
CA MET A 1 -43.55 -15.76 2.55
C MET A 1 -42.24 -15.16 2.06
N LEU A 2 -42.01 -13.87 2.30
CA LEU A 2 -40.75 -13.19 1.98
C LEU A 2 -39.96 -13.06 3.29
N ILE A 3 -38.78 -13.67 3.34
CA ILE A 3 -37.86 -13.52 4.47
C ILE A 3 -37.10 -12.22 4.23
N PHE A 4 -37.50 -11.15 4.92
CA PHE A 4 -36.73 -9.92 4.98
C PHE A 4 -35.55 -10.15 5.93
N VAL A 5 -34.36 -10.39 5.38
CA VAL A 5 -33.13 -10.54 6.17
C VAL A 5 -32.79 -9.18 6.79
N PRO A 6 -32.64 -9.08 8.12
CA PRO A 6 -32.35 -7.81 8.78
C PRO A 6 -30.98 -7.26 8.35
N HIS A 7 -30.88 -5.94 8.22
CA HIS A 7 -29.68 -5.24 7.72
C HIS A 7 -28.39 -5.57 8.51
N SER A 8 -28.52 -5.98 9.78
CA SER A 8 -27.42 -6.43 10.63
C SER A 8 -26.70 -7.68 10.11
N GLU A 9 -27.45 -8.61 9.54
CA GLU A 9 -26.92 -9.88 9.02
C GLU A 9 -26.14 -9.66 7.72
N LEU A 10 -26.66 -8.82 6.82
CA LEU A 10 -25.96 -8.41 5.60
C LEU A 10 -24.68 -7.62 5.90
N ALA A 11 -24.71 -6.74 6.90
CA ALA A 11 -23.52 -6.00 7.33
C ALA A 11 -22.46 -6.92 7.93
N ARG A 12 -22.88 -7.96 8.67
CA ARG A 12 -21.99 -8.99 9.21
C ARG A 12 -21.36 -9.80 8.08
N GLU A 13 -22.15 -10.32 7.14
CA GLU A 13 -21.63 -11.04 5.97
C GLU A 13 -20.59 -10.21 5.20
N LYS A 14 -20.91 -8.95 4.91
CA LYS A 14 -19.97 -8.00 4.28
C LYS A 14 -18.68 -7.84 5.09
N MET A 15 -18.79 -7.74 6.42
CA MET A 15 -17.63 -7.61 7.31
C MET A 15 -16.75 -8.86 7.29
N TRP A 16 -17.38 -10.04 7.37
CA TRP A 16 -16.70 -11.33 7.34
C TRP A 16 -15.97 -11.55 6.03
N SER A 17 -16.62 -11.28 4.89
CA SER A 17 -15.96 -11.32 3.58
C SER A 17 -14.73 -10.41 3.53
N ARG A 18 -14.82 -9.21 4.12
CA ARG A 18 -13.68 -8.27 4.17
C ARG A 18 -12.52 -8.78 5.03
N ILE A 19 -12.78 -9.33 6.21
CA ILE A 19 -11.74 -9.85 7.12
C ILE A 19 -10.89 -10.93 6.44
N HIS A 20 -11.49 -11.78 5.61
CA HIS A 20 -10.77 -12.85 4.92
C HIS A 20 -9.99 -12.35 3.70
N LEU A 21 -10.46 -11.28 3.05
CA LEU A 21 -9.82 -10.72 1.86
C LEU A 21 -8.71 -9.71 2.20
N ILE A 22 -8.82 -8.98 3.32
CA ILE A 22 -7.84 -7.96 3.72
C ILE A 22 -6.40 -8.50 3.73
N PRO A 23 -6.08 -9.68 4.31
CA PRO A 23 -4.71 -10.15 4.36
C PRO A 23 -4.08 -10.33 2.98
N MET A 24 -4.85 -10.82 2.01
CA MET A 24 -4.39 -10.97 0.63
C MET A 24 -4.15 -9.60 -0.02
N LEU A 25 -5.11 -8.68 0.09
CA LEU A 25 -5.00 -7.34 -0.50
C LEU A 25 -3.85 -6.54 0.12
N GLN A 26 -3.66 -6.63 1.44
CA GLN A 26 -2.58 -5.97 2.15
C GLN A 26 -1.22 -6.51 1.69
N ALA A 27 -1.09 -7.83 1.53
CA ALA A 27 0.15 -8.44 1.06
C ALA A 27 0.51 -8.01 -0.38
N GLU A 28 -0.48 -7.89 -1.27
CA GLU A 28 -0.23 -7.37 -2.62
C GLU A 28 0.18 -5.89 -2.59
N GLU A 29 -0.49 -5.06 -1.79
CA GLU A 29 -0.09 -3.66 -1.63
C GLU A 29 1.34 -3.55 -1.10
N ASP A 30 1.67 -4.28 -0.04
CA ASP A 30 2.99 -4.22 0.60
C ASP A 30 4.12 -4.61 -0.38
N ARG A 31 3.91 -5.60 -1.25
CA ARG A 31 4.86 -5.98 -2.31
C ARG A 31 5.10 -4.83 -3.29
N ASP A 32 4.03 -4.19 -3.74
CA ASP A 32 4.10 -3.07 -4.67
C ASP A 32 4.81 -1.85 -4.05
N GLN A 33 4.58 -1.60 -2.76
CA GLN A 33 5.24 -0.52 -2.04
C GLN A 33 6.74 -0.77 -1.89
N VAL A 34 7.14 -1.99 -1.52
CA VAL A 34 8.56 -2.38 -1.45
C VAL A 34 9.23 -2.23 -2.81
N ARG A 35 8.57 -2.64 -3.89
CA ARG A 35 9.10 -2.50 -5.26
C ARG A 35 9.37 -1.04 -5.61
N ARG A 36 8.44 -0.12 -5.32
CA ARG A 36 8.63 1.32 -5.56
C ARG A 36 9.77 1.89 -4.72
N HIS A 37 9.79 1.55 -3.43
CA HIS A 37 10.81 2.03 -2.49
C HIS A 37 12.23 1.62 -2.89
N LEU A 38 12.42 0.37 -3.32
CA LEU A 38 13.72 -0.11 -3.80
C LEU A 38 14.14 0.55 -5.12
N ALA A 39 13.19 0.80 -6.02
CA ALA A 39 13.46 1.52 -7.26
C ALA A 39 13.86 2.99 -6.99
N ASP A 40 13.19 3.64 -6.05
CA ASP A 40 13.50 5.02 -5.65
C ASP A 40 14.90 5.12 -5.02
N LYS A 41 15.24 4.19 -4.13
CA LYS A 41 16.59 4.09 -3.54
C LYS A 41 17.68 3.85 -4.59
N ALA A 42 17.42 3.00 -5.58
CA ALA A 42 18.36 2.76 -6.67
C ALA A 42 18.60 4.04 -7.49
N ARG A 43 17.52 4.76 -7.85
CA ARG A 43 17.61 6.05 -8.54
C ARG A 43 18.34 7.11 -7.72
N GLU A 44 18.05 7.22 -6.42
CA GLU A 44 18.71 8.15 -5.52
C GLU A 44 20.22 7.86 -5.45
N ARG A 45 20.59 6.57 -5.36
CA ARG A 45 21.99 6.14 -5.34
C ARG A 45 22.73 6.48 -6.64
N GLU A 46 22.09 6.33 -7.80
CA GLU A 46 22.69 6.69 -9.09
C GLU A 46 22.92 8.20 -9.23
N LEU A 47 21.99 9.02 -8.74
CA LEU A 47 22.05 10.49 -8.89
C LEU A 47 22.89 11.17 -7.81
N LEU A 48 22.76 10.74 -6.55
CA LEU A 48 23.35 11.41 -5.38
C LEU A 48 24.52 10.65 -4.75
N GLY A 49 24.76 9.39 -5.16
CA GLY A 49 25.89 8.58 -4.71
C GLY A 49 25.80 8.06 -3.26
N ALA A 50 24.81 8.48 -2.48
CA ALA A 50 24.60 8.05 -1.09
C ALA A 50 23.11 7.89 -0.75
N GLU A 51 22.78 6.95 0.13
CA GLU A 51 21.44 6.88 0.74
C GLU A 51 21.39 7.80 1.95
N THR A 52 20.46 8.77 1.94
CA THR A 52 20.30 9.72 3.05
C THR A 52 19.15 9.31 3.97
N LYS A 53 19.45 9.08 5.26
CA LYS A 53 18.42 8.79 6.27
C LYS A 53 17.97 10.09 6.92
N VAL A 54 16.71 10.48 6.74
CA VAL A 54 16.15 11.71 7.32
C VAL A 54 15.88 11.56 8.83
N TYR A 55 15.39 10.40 9.25
CA TYR A 55 15.01 10.14 10.64
C TYR A 55 16.09 9.34 11.37
N HIS A 56 16.39 9.69 12.63
CA HIS A 56 17.39 8.97 13.42
C HIS A 56 16.92 7.58 13.90
N SER A 57 15.62 7.29 13.91
CA SER A 57 15.06 5.99 14.33
C SER A 57 15.25 4.89 13.28
N ASP A 58 15.39 3.63 13.69
CA ASP A 58 15.48 2.47 12.78
C ASP A 58 14.13 1.96 12.26
N ARG A 59 13.03 2.64 12.61
CA ARG A 59 11.70 2.34 12.09
C ARG A 59 11.62 2.66 10.60
N PHE A 60 11.03 1.75 9.83
CA PHE A 60 10.63 2.04 8.46
C PHE A 60 9.48 3.05 8.44
N VAL A 61 9.70 4.18 7.77
CA VAL A 61 8.68 5.20 7.53
C VAL A 61 8.37 5.19 6.04
N ARG A 62 7.10 5.00 5.70
CA ARG A 62 6.64 5.03 4.31
C ARG A 62 6.85 6.45 3.75
N PRO A 63 7.46 6.61 2.57
CA PRO A 63 7.52 7.91 1.90
C PRO A 63 6.12 8.44 1.61
N THR A 64 5.84 9.69 1.98
CA THR A 64 4.52 10.33 1.77
C THR A 64 4.32 10.77 0.31
N PHE A 65 5.41 11.16 -0.36
CA PHE A 65 5.37 11.65 -1.73
C PHE A 65 6.14 10.69 -2.63
N ALA A 66 5.52 10.31 -3.75
CA ALA A 66 6.17 9.56 -4.80
C ALA A 66 6.46 10.48 -5.99
N VAL A 67 7.60 10.27 -6.65
CA VAL A 67 7.94 11.03 -7.85
C VAL A 67 7.04 10.56 -8.99
N THR A 68 6.05 11.38 -9.36
CA THR A 68 5.22 11.14 -10.53
C THR A 68 5.98 11.61 -11.78
N PRO A 69 6.03 10.81 -12.86
CA PRO A 69 6.66 11.24 -14.11
C PRO A 69 5.92 12.46 -14.69
N ASN A 70 6.69 13.38 -15.28
CA ASN A 70 6.16 14.63 -15.81
C ASN A 70 5.35 14.41 -17.11
N GLU A 71 5.67 13.35 -17.85
CA GLU A 71 4.93 12.93 -19.04
C GLU A 71 4.41 11.51 -18.83
N VAL A 72 3.09 11.34 -19.01
CA VAL A 72 2.44 10.02 -19.02
C VAL A 72 2.32 9.61 -20.48
N THR A 73 3.02 8.56 -20.89
CA THR A 73 2.75 7.94 -22.20
C THR A 73 1.35 7.32 -22.12
N LYS A 74 0.42 7.86 -22.92
CA LYS A 74 -0.95 7.34 -23.02
C LYS A 74 -0.99 5.99 -23.71
#